data_AF-A0AAV4GVV6-F1
#
_entry.id   AF-A0AAV4GVV6-F1
#
_cell.length_a   1.000
_cell.length_b   1.000
_cell.length_c   1.000
_cell.angle_alpha   90.00
_cell.angle_beta   90.00
_cell.angle_gamma   90.00
#
_symmetry.space_group_name_H-M   'P 1'
#
loop_
_entity.id
_entity.type
_entity.pdbx_description
1 polymer ?
#
loop_
_entity_poly.entity_id
_entity_poly.type
_entity_poly.pdbx_seq_one_letter_code
_entity_poly.pdbx_strand_id
1 'polypeptide(L)'
;MSKTATINYSHIYNRIDNHNYNHINNHKHNACRKGKYGPGCQENCSEHCDGPDQACYPTDGQCVAGCVAGFGGLTCGDGKKRMKSRPCRSSSCSCSSKVVVVVVVVVVVVVVVVVVVLAVVED
;
A
#
# COMPACT_ATOMS: atom_id res chain seq x y z
N MET A 1 -52.60 -3.33 12.65
CA MET A 1 -51.18 -3.15 13.04
C MET A 1 -50.30 -3.58 11.88
N SER A 2 -49.47 -2.68 11.35
CA SER A 2 -48.25 -3.05 10.62
C SER A 2 -47.37 -1.81 10.55
N LYS A 3 -46.26 -1.79 11.28
CA LYS A 3 -45.27 -0.70 11.19
C LYS A 3 -44.35 -1.04 10.03
N THR A 4 -44.59 -0.46 8.87
CA THR A 4 -43.67 -0.55 7.73
C THR A 4 -42.38 0.16 8.11
N ALA A 5 -41.30 -0.60 8.27
CA ALA A 5 -39.98 -0.07 8.56
C ALA A 5 -39.39 0.55 7.29
N THR A 6 -39.26 1.87 7.27
CA THR A 6 -38.55 2.59 6.22
C THR A 6 -37.04 2.32 6.38
N ILE A 7 -36.44 1.57 5.44
CA ILE A 7 -35.00 1.33 5.43
C ILE A 7 -34.31 2.64 5.02
N ASN A 8 -33.77 3.35 6.01
CA ASN A 8 -32.94 4.52 5.79
C ASN A 8 -31.50 4.05 5.52
N TYR A 9 -30.98 4.29 4.32
CA TYR A 9 -29.66 3.86 3.84
C TYR A 9 -28.46 4.44 4.63
N SER A 10 -28.72 5.23 5.66
CA SER A 10 -27.75 5.89 6.54
C SER A 10 -27.03 4.96 7.52
N HIS A 11 -27.50 3.72 7.72
CA HIS A 11 -26.84 2.76 8.62
C HIS A 11 -25.70 1.94 7.99
N ILE A 12 -25.48 2.01 6.68
CA ILE A 12 -24.41 1.25 6.01
C ILE A 12 -23.03 1.89 6.24
N TYR A 13 -22.97 3.15 6.69
CA TYR A 13 -21.73 3.90 6.85
C TYR A 13 -21.25 4.07 8.30
N ASN A 14 -21.26 3.02 9.13
CA ASN A 14 -20.55 3.13 10.42
C ASN A 14 -20.03 1.80 10.99
N ARG A 15 -18.75 1.56 10.73
CA ARG A 15 -17.84 0.97 11.71
C ARG A 15 -16.52 1.75 11.67
N ILE A 16 -16.54 2.94 12.26
CA ILE A 16 -15.36 3.79 12.46
C ILE A 16 -15.05 3.76 13.96
N ASP A 17 -13.92 3.16 14.32
CA ASP A 17 -13.42 3.17 15.69
C ASP A 17 -13.08 4.60 16.12
N ASN A 18 -13.70 5.00 17.22
CA ASN A 18 -13.76 6.35 17.76
C ASN A 18 -12.56 6.62 18.67
N HIS A 19 -11.50 7.23 18.15
CA HIS A 19 -10.50 7.86 18.99
C HIS A 19 -9.76 9.06 18.39
N ASN A 20 -10.34 9.78 17.41
CA ASN A 20 -9.75 11.06 16.98
C ASN A 20 -10.71 11.99 16.20
N TYR A 21 -11.89 12.27 16.76
CA TYR A 21 -12.77 13.32 16.24
C TYR A 21 -12.47 14.67 16.92
N ASN A 22 -11.26 15.21 16.72
CA ASN A 22 -11.04 16.64 16.99
C ASN A 22 -9.85 17.31 16.25
N HIS A 23 -9.40 16.75 15.12
CA HIS A 23 -8.35 17.37 14.29
C HIS A 23 -8.74 17.64 12.83
N ILE A 24 -10.01 17.39 12.45
CA ILE A 24 -10.47 17.43 11.05
C ILE A 24 -11.20 18.71 10.64
N ASN A 25 -11.54 19.62 11.57
CA ASN A 25 -12.27 20.84 11.24
C ASN A 25 -11.37 22.04 10.90
N ASN A 26 -10.11 21.81 10.51
CA ASN A 26 -9.20 22.88 10.06
C ASN A 26 -8.48 22.59 8.73
N HIS A 27 -8.69 21.43 8.10
CA HIS A 27 -8.25 21.28 6.71
C HIS A 27 -9.37 21.75 5.80
N LYS A 28 -9.31 23.03 5.43
CA LYS A 28 -9.92 23.49 4.19
C LYS A 28 -9.32 22.62 3.09
N HIS A 29 -10.04 21.57 2.71
CA HIS A 29 -9.76 20.82 1.50
C HIS A 29 -10.10 21.77 0.37
N ASN A 30 -9.17 22.67 0.07
CA ASN A 30 -9.27 23.59 -1.03
C ASN A 30 -9.58 22.71 -2.24
N ALA A 31 -10.79 22.82 -2.79
CA ALA A 31 -11.16 22.12 -4.00
C ALA A 31 -10.11 22.52 -5.04
N CYS A 32 -9.19 21.62 -5.35
CA CYS A 32 -8.21 21.85 -6.39
C CYS A 32 -8.97 22.02 -7.70
N ARG A 33 -8.43 22.86 -8.59
CA ARG A 33 -8.94 22.91 -9.96
C ARG A 33 -8.89 21.49 -10.53
N LYS A 34 -9.89 21.14 -11.37
CA LYS A 34 -9.91 19.85 -12.07
C LYS A 34 -8.54 19.55 -12.67
N GLY A 35 -8.05 18.34 -12.49
CA GLY A 35 -6.72 17.94 -12.97
C GLY A 35 -5.58 18.18 -11.96
N LYS A 36 -5.85 18.58 -10.71
CA LYS A 36 -4.81 18.78 -9.69
C LYS A 36 -5.16 18.16 -8.33
N TYR A 37 -4.14 17.74 -7.59
CA TYR A 37 -4.27 17.17 -6.25
C TYR A 37 -3.05 17.47 -5.37
N GLY A 38 -3.07 16.98 -4.13
CA GLY A 38 -1.94 17.08 -3.22
C GLY A 38 -1.85 18.42 -2.48
N PRO A 39 -0.81 18.62 -1.65
CA PRO A 39 -0.65 19.82 -0.85
C PRO A 39 -0.54 21.05 -1.76
N GLY A 40 -1.48 21.99 -1.61
CA GLY A 40 -1.51 23.21 -2.43
C GLY A 40 -1.83 23.00 -3.91
N CYS A 41 -2.40 21.84 -4.30
CA CYS A 41 -2.76 21.54 -5.69
C CYS A 41 -1.55 21.58 -6.66
N GLN A 42 -0.37 21.26 -6.15
CA GLN A 42 0.86 21.27 -6.95
C GLN A 42 0.98 20.03 -7.84
N GLU A 43 0.37 18.92 -7.45
CA GLU A 43 0.37 17.69 -8.23
C GLU A 43 -0.71 17.73 -9.32
N ASN A 44 -0.43 17.10 -10.46
CA ASN A 44 -1.36 16.99 -11.59
C ASN A 44 -1.96 15.59 -11.66
N CYS A 45 -3.28 15.50 -11.86
CA CYS A 45 -3.94 14.23 -12.14
C CYS A 45 -3.30 13.56 -13.37
N SER A 46 -3.31 12.24 -13.41
CA SER A 46 -2.80 11.51 -14.56
C SER A 46 -3.68 11.74 -15.78
N GLU A 47 -3.05 11.90 -16.94
CA GLU A 47 -3.73 11.92 -18.23
C GLU A 47 -4.40 10.57 -18.58
N HIS A 48 -4.09 9.52 -17.83
CA HIS A 48 -4.67 8.19 -17.98
C HIS A 48 -5.91 7.97 -17.09
N CYS A 49 -6.34 8.99 -16.34
CA CYS A 49 -7.64 8.97 -15.69
C CYS A 49 -8.74 8.89 -16.75
N ASP A 50 -9.64 7.94 -16.60
CA ASP A 50 -10.81 7.81 -17.47
C ASP A 50 -11.85 8.90 -17.18
N GLY A 51 -12.79 9.07 -18.11
CA GLY A 51 -13.91 9.99 -17.98
C GLY A 51 -13.63 11.44 -18.43
N PRO A 52 -14.66 12.30 -18.39
CA PRO A 52 -14.55 13.68 -18.83
C PRO A 52 -13.61 14.46 -17.90
N ASP A 53 -12.75 15.29 -18.49
CA ASP A 53 -11.77 16.15 -17.81
C ASP A 53 -10.64 15.45 -17.03
N GLN A 54 -10.45 14.12 -17.18
CA GLN A 54 -9.39 13.36 -16.48
C GLN A 54 -9.39 13.66 -14.96
N ALA A 55 -10.59 13.71 -14.38
CA ALA A 55 -10.78 14.16 -13.02
C ALA A 55 -10.22 13.17 -11.99
N CYS A 56 -9.55 13.69 -10.97
CA CYS A 56 -9.08 12.92 -9.81
C CYS A 56 -9.45 13.60 -8.49
N TYR A 57 -9.47 12.83 -7.41
CA TYR A 57 -9.75 13.33 -6.07
C TYR A 57 -8.62 14.26 -5.60
N PRO A 58 -8.94 15.46 -5.06
CA PRO A 58 -7.92 16.42 -4.65
C PRO A 58 -7.14 15.98 -3.40
N THR A 59 -7.65 15.01 -2.64
CA THR A 59 -7.05 14.36 -1.47
C THR A 59 -5.79 13.57 -1.80
N ASP A 60 -5.92 12.66 -2.76
CA ASP A 60 -5.01 11.53 -2.95
C ASP A 60 -4.69 11.26 -4.43
N GLY A 61 -5.30 12.02 -5.35
CA GLY A 61 -5.04 11.93 -6.77
C GLY A 61 -5.69 10.73 -7.46
N GLN A 62 -6.59 10.02 -6.76
CA GLN A 62 -7.27 8.85 -7.32
C GLN A 62 -8.26 9.27 -8.41
N CYS A 63 -8.21 8.60 -9.56
CA CYS A 63 -9.09 8.94 -10.69
C CYS A 63 -10.56 8.59 -10.38
N VAL A 64 -11.47 9.53 -10.66
CA VAL A 64 -12.89 9.40 -10.27
C VAL A 64 -13.60 8.32 -11.07
N ALA A 65 -13.32 8.22 -12.38
CA ALA A 65 -13.92 7.21 -13.26
C ALA A 65 -13.01 5.98 -13.49
N GLY A 66 -11.92 5.85 -12.73
CA GLY A 66 -10.93 4.81 -12.94
C GLY A 66 -9.89 5.17 -14.01
N CYS A 67 -9.25 4.15 -14.59
CA CYS A 67 -8.16 4.32 -15.55
C CYS A 67 -8.59 3.89 -16.96
N VAL A 68 -8.04 4.57 -17.96
CA VAL A 68 -8.18 4.13 -19.36
C VAL A 68 -7.56 2.73 -19.54
N ALA A 69 -8.06 1.98 -20.53
CA ALA A 69 -7.66 0.59 -20.74
C ALA A 69 -6.12 0.43 -20.89
N GLY A 70 -5.53 -0.48 -20.11
CA GLY A 70 -4.08 -0.73 -20.08
C GLY A 70 -3.32 0.00 -18.97
N PHE A 71 -3.95 0.97 -18.31
CA PHE A 71 -3.40 1.67 -17.15
C PHE A 71 -4.05 1.16 -15.86
N GLY A 72 -3.31 1.25 -14.75
CA GLY A 72 -3.78 0.77 -13.46
C GLY A 72 -3.09 1.49 -12.31
N GLY A 73 -3.48 1.10 -11.09
CA GLY A 73 -3.09 1.81 -9.87
C GLY A 73 -4.09 2.90 -9.50
N LEU A 74 -3.86 3.54 -8.35
CA LEU A 74 -4.79 4.54 -7.79
C LEU A 74 -4.84 5.81 -8.66
N THR A 75 -3.68 6.24 -9.15
CA THR A 75 -3.49 7.46 -9.93
C THR A 75 -3.28 7.19 -11.41
N CYS A 76 -3.50 5.96 -11.90
CA CYS A 76 -3.28 5.54 -13.29
C CYS A 76 -1.88 5.80 -13.89
N GLY A 77 -0.88 6.20 -13.08
CA GLY A 77 0.49 6.46 -13.52
C GLY A 77 1.35 5.20 -13.64
N ASP A 78 0.90 4.09 -13.07
CA ASP A 78 1.61 2.82 -13.15
C ASP A 78 0.98 1.96 -14.25
N GLY A 79 1.45 2.16 -15.49
CA GLY A 79 1.34 1.17 -16.55
C GLY A 79 1.97 -0.15 -16.08
N LYS A 80 1.16 -1.00 -15.44
CA LYS A 80 1.55 -2.25 -14.77
C LYS A 80 2.51 -2.08 -13.58
N LYS A 81 2.04 -1.49 -12.49
CA LYS A 81 2.46 -1.99 -11.18
C LYS A 81 1.26 -2.66 -10.54
N ARG A 82 1.27 -4.00 -10.66
CA ARG A 82 0.50 -4.86 -9.74
C ARG A 82 0.65 -4.24 -8.36
N MET A 83 -0.48 -3.90 -7.76
CA MET A 83 -0.63 -3.73 -6.32
C MET A 83 0.38 -4.65 -5.63
N LYS A 84 1.55 -4.14 -5.23
CA LYS A 84 2.28 -4.77 -4.13
C LYS A 84 1.47 -4.35 -2.93
N SER A 85 0.34 -5.05 -2.75
CA SER A 85 -0.36 -5.16 -1.49
C SER A 85 0.76 -5.28 -0.47
N ARG A 86 0.94 -4.28 0.39
CA ARG A 86 1.98 -4.27 1.41
C ARG A 86 1.95 -5.67 2.03
N PRO A 87 2.99 -6.51 1.88
CA PRO A 87 2.97 -7.79 2.55
C PRO A 87 3.01 -7.46 4.05
N CYS A 88 2.26 -8.24 4.82
CA CYS A 88 1.92 -8.01 6.20
C CYS A 88 2.96 -7.20 6.98
N ARG A 89 2.49 -6.16 7.67
CA ARG A 89 3.20 -5.56 8.82
C ARG A 89 3.15 -6.51 10.04
N SER A 90 3.29 -7.81 9.78
CA SER A 90 3.36 -8.90 10.76
C SER A 90 4.56 -9.77 10.40
N SER A 91 5.25 -10.21 11.43
CA SER A 91 6.61 -10.78 11.49
C SER A 91 6.85 -12.09 10.72
N SER A 92 6.17 -12.36 9.61
CA SER A 92 6.31 -13.61 8.85
C SER A 92 6.19 -13.42 7.32
N CYS A 93 6.57 -12.25 6.81
CA CYS A 93 6.86 -12.11 5.39
C CYS A 93 8.27 -12.64 5.11
N SER A 94 8.38 -13.80 4.45
CA SER A 94 9.65 -14.31 3.91
C SER A 94 10.18 -13.37 2.83
N CYS A 95 10.92 -12.35 3.26
CA CYS A 95 11.87 -11.64 2.42
C CYS A 95 13.00 -12.63 2.07
N SER A 96 13.38 -12.69 0.80
CA SER A 96 14.46 -13.55 0.30
C SER A 96 15.80 -13.18 0.95
N SER A 97 16.04 -13.67 2.15
CA SER A 97 17.25 -13.43 2.93
C SER A 97 18.34 -14.37 2.44
N LYS A 98 19.16 -13.89 1.49
CA LYS A 98 20.45 -14.53 1.19
C LYS A 98 21.33 -14.68 2.44
N VAL A 99 21.04 -13.93 3.51
CA VAL A 99 21.74 -13.94 4.80
C VAL A 99 21.70 -15.31 5.49
N VAL A 100 20.58 -16.04 5.46
CA VAL A 100 20.48 -17.35 6.16
C VAL A 100 21.38 -18.38 5.49
N VAL A 101 21.43 -18.38 4.15
CA VAL A 101 22.28 -19.30 3.39
C VAL A 101 23.77 -19.03 3.65
N VAL A 102 24.17 -17.75 3.72
CA VAL A 102 25.57 -17.38 4.00
C VAL A 102 25.98 -17.82 5.41
N VAL A 103 25.14 -17.62 6.42
CA VAL A 103 25.44 -18.03 7.80
C VAL A 103 25.57 -19.55 7.90
N VAL A 104 24.66 -20.31 7.27
CA VAL A 104 24.72 -21.78 7.27
C VAL A 104 25.99 -22.28 6.58
N VAL A 105 26.34 -21.72 5.41
CA VAL A 105 27.56 -22.10 4.69
C VAL A 105 28.81 -21.81 5.53
N VAL A 106 28.89 -20.63 6.16
CA VAL A 106 30.04 -20.26 7.01
C VAL A 106 30.16 -21.22 8.20
N VAL A 107 29.06 -21.53 8.88
CA VAL A 107 29.07 -22.47 10.02
C VAL A 107 29.54 -23.86 9.58
N VAL A 108 29.02 -24.37 8.45
CA VAL A 108 29.42 -25.68 7.92
C VAL A 108 30.92 -25.70 7.60
N VAL A 109 31.44 -24.66 6.94
CA VAL A 109 32.88 -24.55 6.61
C VAL A 109 33.73 -24.53 7.88
N VAL A 110 33.35 -23.75 8.90
CA VAL A 110 34.09 -23.68 10.17
C VAL A 110 34.11 -25.04 10.86
N VAL A 111 32.97 -25.74 10.93
CA VAL A 111 32.88 -27.07 11.55
C VAL A 111 33.78 -28.06 10.82
N VAL A 112 33.74 -28.09 9.48
CA VAL A 112 34.59 -28.97 8.68
C VAL A 112 36.07 -28.69 8.94
N VAL A 113 36.48 -27.42 8.96
CA VAL A 113 37.87 -27.03 9.25
C VAL A 113 38.29 -27.50 10.64
N VAL A 114 37.46 -27.30 11.66
CA VAL A 114 37.75 -27.74 13.04
C VAL A 114 37.92 -29.27 13.09
N VAL A 115 37.01 -30.03 12.48
CA VAL A 115 37.10 -31.50 12.45
C VAL A 115 38.38 -31.97 11.76
N VAL A 116 38.73 -31.37 10.62
CA VAL A 116 39.96 -31.71 9.89
C VAL A 116 41.21 -31.39 10.73
N VAL A 117 41.24 -30.23 11.39
CA VAL A 117 42.36 -29.85 12.25
C VAL A 117 42.50 -30.81 13.42
N LEU A 118 41.41 -31.17 14.10
CA LEU A 118 41.45 -32.13 15.21
C LEU A 118 41.92 -33.51 14.75
N ALA A 119 41.42 -33.99 13.61
CA ALA A 119 41.86 -35.26 13.03
C ALA A 119 43.38 -35.25 12.73
N VAL A 120 43.89 -34.17 12.15
CA VAL A 120 45.34 -34.02 11.84
C VAL A 120 46.20 -33.82 13.08
N VAL A 121 45.64 -33.27 14.17
CA VAL A 121 46.36 -33.09 15.44
C VAL A 121 46.48 -34.41 16.22
N GLU A 122 45.60 -35.37 15.94
CA GLU A 122 45.61 -36.71 16.55
C GLU A 122 46.41 -37.75 15.76
N ASP A 123 47.02 -37.37 14.61
CA ASP A 123 47.99 -38.15 13.81
C ASP A 123 49.45 -37.69 14.07
#